data_AF-A0A917BTJ6-F1
#
_entry.id   AF-A0A917BTJ6-F1
#
_cell.length_a   1.000
_cell.length_b   1.000
_cell.length_c   1.000
_cell.angle_alpha   90.00
_cell.angle_beta   90.00
_cell.angle_gamma   90.00
#
_symmetry.space_group_name_H-M   'P 1'
#
loop_
_entity.id
_entity.type
_entity.pdbx_description
1 polymer ?
#
loop_
_entity_poly.entity_id
_entity_poly.type
_entity_poly.pdbx_seq_one_letter_code
_entity_poly.pdbx_strand_id
1 'polypeptide(L)'
;MTDILERLAKPAMWLSHEALLAERADAAAEITMLRARLQAQETPLPANTGAAWEPTHRHMKRGSSYRVLHEDVTLQSSAGAITEGARLVIYEGVDGQAWAREETEFHDGRFETLATSIDMSAASE
;
A
#
# COMPACT_ATOMS: atom_id res chain seq x y z
N MET A 1 16.27 -51.41 -45.90
CA MET A 1 15.09 -51.13 -45.05
C MET A 1 15.61 -50.51 -43.75
N THR A 2 16.20 -49.32 -43.87
CA THR A 2 17.03 -48.75 -42.79
C THR A 2 17.12 -47.23 -42.94
N ASP A 3 15.98 -46.55 -43.12
CA ASP A 3 16.01 -45.09 -43.27
C ASP A 3 14.70 -44.40 -42.83
N ILE A 4 14.15 -44.88 -41.71
CA ILE A 4 13.00 -44.23 -41.03
C ILE A 4 13.34 -43.89 -39.57
N LEU A 5 14.33 -44.56 -38.97
CA LEU A 5 14.73 -44.31 -37.58
C LEU A 5 15.72 -43.14 -37.43
N GLU A 6 16.44 -42.74 -38.48
CA GLU A 6 17.38 -41.61 -38.43
C GLU A 6 16.67 -40.24 -38.43
N ARG A 7 15.42 -40.21 -38.89
CA ARG A 7 14.62 -38.97 -39.03
C ARG A 7 13.89 -38.55 -37.74
N LEU A 8 14.06 -39.30 -36.65
CA LEU A 8 13.55 -38.97 -35.32
C LEU A 8 14.60 -38.30 -34.41
N ALA A 9 15.82 -38.07 -34.88
CA ALA A 9 16.83 -37.31 -34.16
C ALA A 9 16.57 -35.80 -34.21
N LYS A 10 15.50 -35.35 -33.54
CA LYS A 10 15.48 -33.97 -33.02
C LYS A 10 16.09 -34.05 -31.62
N PRO A 11 17.30 -33.51 -31.36
CA PRO A 11 17.66 -33.22 -29.99
C PRO A 11 16.77 -32.05 -29.58
N ALA A 12 15.67 -32.35 -28.90
CA ALA A 12 15.05 -31.37 -28.03
C ALA A 12 16.15 -30.99 -27.04
N MET A 13 16.71 -29.81 -27.23
CA MET A 13 17.75 -29.24 -26.39
C MET A 13 17.13 -28.97 -25.02
N TRP A 14 17.07 -30.00 -24.19
CA TRP A 14 16.69 -29.88 -22.79
C TRP A 14 17.89 -29.25 -22.10
N LEU A 15 17.76 -27.99 -21.71
CA LEU A 15 18.71 -27.36 -20.81
C LEU A 15 18.90 -28.31 -19.61
N SER A 16 20.15 -28.51 -19.20
CA SER A 16 20.42 -29.30 -18.01
C SER A 16 19.65 -28.71 -16.83
N HIS A 17 19.26 -29.55 -15.88
CA HIS A 17 18.60 -29.09 -14.66
C HIS A 17 19.39 -27.96 -13.99
N GLU A 18 20.73 -28.02 -14.05
CA GLU A 18 21.64 -26.97 -13.56
C GLU A 18 21.50 -25.66 -14.33
N ALA A 19 21.39 -25.68 -15.66
CA ALA A 19 21.18 -24.46 -16.46
C ALA A 19 19.82 -23.81 -16.17
N LEU A 20 18.77 -24.62 -15.98
CA LEU A 20 17.45 -24.13 -15.57
C LEU A 20 17.47 -23.56 -14.14
N LEU A 21 18.28 -24.13 -13.23
CA LEU A 21 18.44 -23.60 -11.88
C LEU A 21 19.19 -22.27 -11.87
N ALA A 22 20.23 -22.13 -12.70
CA ALA A 22 20.99 -20.89 -12.85
C ALA A 22 20.10 -19.75 -13.39
N GLU A 23 19.35 -20.01 -14.46
CA GLU A 23 18.42 -19.03 -15.03
C GLU A 23 17.34 -18.58 -14.02
N ARG A 24 16.82 -19.51 -13.21
CA ARG A 24 15.86 -19.19 -12.14
C ARG A 24 16.49 -18.41 -10.99
N ALA A 25 17.77 -18.64 -10.68
CA ALA A 25 18.50 -17.89 -9.66
C ALA A 25 18.75 -16.44 -10.09
N ASP A 26 19.13 -16.23 -11.35
CA ASP A 26 19.34 -14.90 -11.93
C ASP A 26 18.03 -14.11 -11.97
N ALA A 27 16.93 -14.74 -12.40
CA ALA A 27 15.60 -14.13 -12.36
C ALA A 27 15.14 -13.78 -10.93
N ALA A 28 15.47 -14.61 -9.94
CA ALA A 28 15.13 -14.34 -8.54
C ALA A 28 15.93 -13.14 -7.98
N ALA A 29 17.20 -13.00 -8.36
CA ALA A 29 18.02 -11.85 -8.02
C ALA A 29 17.48 -10.56 -8.66
N GLU A 30 17.07 -10.63 -9.93
CA GLU A 30 16.46 -9.51 -10.65
C GLU A 30 15.13 -9.08 -9.99
N ILE A 31 14.24 -10.04 -9.69
CA ILE A 31 12.98 -9.77 -8.97
C ILE A 31 13.24 -9.12 -7.60
N THR A 32 14.28 -9.57 -6.89
CA THR A 32 14.65 -9.02 -5.58
C THR A 32 15.13 -7.57 -5.72
N MET A 33 15.98 -7.27 -6.71
CA MET A 33 16.41 -5.90 -7.00
C MET A 33 15.26 -5.00 -7.42
N LEU A 34 14.35 -5.49 -8.27
CA LEU A 34 13.20 -4.72 -8.74
C LEU A 34 12.26 -4.38 -7.59
N ARG A 35 12.04 -5.31 -6.64
CA ARG A 35 11.27 -5.03 -5.42
C ARG A 35 11.95 -3.99 -4.53
N ALA A 36 13.26 -4.11 -4.30
CA ALA A 36 14.01 -3.14 -3.51
C ALA A 36 13.98 -1.73 -4.16
N ARG A 37 14.08 -1.66 -5.48
CA ARG A 37 14.00 -0.40 -6.23
C ARG A 37 12.60 0.20 -6.16
N LEU A 38 11.55 -0.61 -6.28
CA LEU A 38 10.18 -0.15 -6.15
C LEU A 38 9.93 0.43 -4.75
N GLN A 39 10.38 -0.29 -3.71
CA GLN A 39 10.25 0.15 -2.32
C GLN A 39 11.07 1.42 -2.01
N ALA A 40 12.21 1.61 -2.68
CA ALA A 40 12.97 2.86 -2.60
C ALA A 40 12.36 4.03 -3.40
N GLN A 41 11.49 3.73 -4.38
CA GLN A 41 10.76 4.70 -5.18
C GLN A 41 9.40 5.07 -4.58
N GLU A 42 8.90 4.30 -3.61
CA GLU A 42 7.78 4.69 -2.76
C GLU A 42 8.19 5.91 -1.94
N THR A 43 8.00 7.09 -2.54
CA THR A 43 8.10 8.35 -1.82
C THR A 43 6.94 8.34 -0.83
N PRO A 44 7.19 8.37 0.49
CA PRO A 44 6.12 8.53 1.45
C PRO A 44 5.34 9.77 1.04
N LEU A 45 4.01 9.68 1.00
CA LEU A 45 3.18 10.87 0.80
C LEU A 45 3.71 11.95 1.75
N PRO A 46 3.96 13.18 1.25
CA PRO A 46 4.54 14.22 2.08
C PRO A 46 3.66 14.35 3.32
N ALA A 47 4.25 14.09 4.49
CA ALA A 47 3.58 14.37 5.75
C ALA A 47 3.08 15.80 5.68
N ASN A 48 1.79 16.02 5.93
CA ASN A 48 1.18 17.34 5.84
C ASN A 48 1.87 18.25 6.89
N THR A 49 2.90 18.96 6.44
CA THR A 49 3.94 19.62 7.28
C THR A 49 3.65 21.11 7.50
N GLY A 50 2.51 21.60 6.99
CA GLY A 50 2.12 23.01 7.11
C GLY A 50 1.44 23.38 8.43
N ALA A 51 0.86 22.40 9.14
CA ALA A 51 0.19 22.60 10.43
C ALA A 51 0.74 21.62 11.45
N ALA A 52 0.97 22.09 12.68
CA ALA A 52 1.32 21.24 13.82
C ALA A 52 0.36 20.05 13.88
N TRP A 53 0.91 18.85 14.08
CA TRP A 53 0.09 17.63 14.13
C TRP A 53 -0.88 17.71 15.31
N GLU A 54 -2.17 17.77 15.02
CA GLU A 54 -3.25 17.82 16.02
C GLU A 54 -4.18 16.61 15.79
N PRO A 55 -4.40 15.77 16.82
CA PRO A 55 -5.22 14.58 16.66
C PRO A 55 -6.70 14.97 16.60
N THR A 56 -7.36 14.54 15.53
CA THR A 56 -8.81 14.72 15.34
C THR A 56 -9.62 13.52 15.85
N HIS A 57 -9.00 12.34 15.93
CA HIS A 57 -9.70 11.09 16.22
C HIS A 57 -8.86 10.17 17.10
N ARG A 58 -9.53 9.33 17.90
CA ARG A 58 -8.89 8.31 18.74
C ARG A 58 -9.55 6.95 18.53
N HIS A 59 -8.74 5.91 18.31
CA HIS A 59 -9.24 4.54 18.22
C HIS A 59 -9.54 4.00 19.62
N MET A 60 -10.79 3.68 19.91
CA MET A 60 -11.28 3.30 21.24
C MET A 60 -10.59 2.06 21.83
N LYS A 61 -10.42 1.00 21.02
CA LYS A 61 -9.76 -0.24 21.48
C LYS A 61 -8.23 -0.13 21.64
N ARG A 62 -7.54 0.57 20.73
CA ARG A 62 -6.06 0.64 20.69
C ARG A 62 -5.50 1.82 21.48
N GLY A 63 -6.31 2.85 21.73
CA GLY A 63 -5.91 4.08 22.40
C GLY A 63 -5.08 5.05 21.52
N SER A 64 -4.68 4.63 20.31
CA SER A 64 -3.91 5.43 19.36
C SER A 64 -4.72 6.61 18.80
N SER A 65 -4.02 7.73 18.57
CA SER A 65 -4.59 8.96 18.04
C SER A 65 -4.21 9.18 16.57
N TYR A 66 -5.12 9.80 15.82
CA TYR A 66 -5.02 9.98 14.38
C TYR A 66 -5.52 11.37 13.97
N ARG A 67 -4.94 11.90 12.89
CA ARG A 67 -5.42 13.11 12.19
C ARG A 67 -6.06 12.70 10.87
N VAL A 68 -7.32 13.05 10.67
CA VAL A 68 -7.98 12.88 9.37
C VAL A 68 -7.43 13.94 8.42
N LEU A 69 -7.00 13.49 7.24
CA LEU A 69 -6.39 14.34 6.21
C LEU A 69 -7.41 14.73 5.14
N HIS A 70 -8.21 13.76 4.71
CA HIS A 70 -9.26 13.95 3.72
C HIS A 70 -10.45 13.07 4.05
N GLU A 71 -11.63 13.69 4.01
CA GLU A 71 -12.94 13.03 4.04
C GLU A 71 -13.48 13.01 2.59
N ASP A 72 -14.38 12.08 2.26
CA ASP A 72 -14.99 11.94 0.93
C ASP A 72 -14.01 11.65 -0.24
N VAL A 73 -13.09 10.70 -0.08
CA VAL A 73 -12.17 10.30 -1.16
C VAL A 73 -12.72 9.12 -1.95
N THR A 74 -12.77 9.23 -3.28
CA THR A 74 -13.16 8.15 -4.19
C THR A 74 -11.98 7.24 -4.49
N LEU A 75 -12.13 5.95 -4.21
CA LEU A 75 -11.12 4.96 -4.52
C LEU A 75 -10.99 4.72 -6.04
N GLN A 76 -9.75 4.66 -6.52
CA GLN A 76 -9.41 4.16 -7.86
C GLN A 76 -8.41 3.00 -7.73
N SER A 77 -8.78 1.80 -8.17
CA SER A 77 -7.90 0.62 -8.13
C SER A 77 -8.07 -0.23 -9.39
N SER A 78 -6.96 -0.78 -9.89
CA SER A 78 -6.93 -1.63 -11.08
C SER A 78 -6.60 -3.11 -10.77
N ALA A 79 -6.39 -3.47 -9.49
CA ALA A 79 -5.91 -4.79 -9.10
C ALA A 79 -6.56 -5.29 -7.79
N GLY A 80 -7.69 -5.98 -7.90
CA GLY A 80 -8.39 -6.64 -6.79
C GLY A 80 -9.75 -6.03 -6.47
N ALA A 81 -10.65 -6.85 -5.91
CA ALA A 81 -12.03 -6.45 -5.61
C ALA A 81 -12.05 -5.46 -4.45
N ILE A 82 -11.90 -4.19 -4.81
CA ILE A 82 -12.40 -3.11 -4.01
C ILE A 82 -13.64 -2.59 -4.73
N THR A 83 -14.75 -2.46 -4.01
CA THR A 83 -16.03 -2.11 -4.61
C THR A 83 -15.91 -0.74 -5.26
N GLU A 84 -16.18 -0.68 -6.57
CA GLU A 84 -16.22 0.58 -7.30
C GLU A 84 -17.19 1.55 -6.62
N GLY A 85 -16.75 2.82 -6.48
CA GLY A 85 -17.54 3.85 -5.80
C GLY A 85 -17.51 3.78 -4.26
N ALA A 86 -16.71 2.90 -3.66
CA ALA A 86 -16.50 2.91 -2.21
C ALA A 86 -15.91 4.25 -1.75
N ARG A 87 -16.53 4.83 -0.72
CA ARG A 87 -16.05 6.04 -0.04
C ARG A 87 -15.01 5.70 1.00
N LEU A 88 -13.93 6.48 1.02
CA LEU A 88 -12.80 6.27 1.92
C LEU A 88 -12.56 7.49 2.80
N VAL A 89 -12.06 7.22 4.00
CA VAL A 89 -11.46 8.20 4.91
C VAL A 89 -9.93 8.00 4.89
N ILE A 90 -9.19 9.07 4.61
CA ILE A 90 -7.73 9.09 4.67
C ILE A 90 -7.31 9.75 5.98
N TYR A 91 -6.51 9.05 6.77
CA TYR A 91 -6.01 9.53 8.06
C TYR A 91 -4.56 9.12 8.28
N GLU A 92 -3.86 9.86 9.13
CA GLU A 92 -2.47 9.59 9.48
C GLU A 92 -2.29 9.38 10.99
N GLY A 93 -1.33 8.51 11.33
CA GLY A 93 -0.84 8.35 12.69
C GLY A 93 0.13 9.45 13.10
N VAL A 94 0.51 9.44 14.38
CA VAL A 94 1.55 10.33 14.95
C VAL A 94 2.93 10.08 14.34
N ASP A 95 3.14 8.89 13.78
CA ASP A 95 4.34 8.47 13.05
C ASP A 95 4.37 8.98 11.59
N GLY A 96 3.33 9.70 11.16
CA GLY A 96 3.18 10.17 9.78
C GLY A 96 2.74 9.08 8.81
N GLN A 97 2.44 7.87 9.27
CA GLN A 97 1.95 6.80 8.41
C GLN A 97 0.49 7.07 8.03
N ALA A 98 0.24 7.19 6.72
CA ALA A 98 -1.11 7.34 6.18
C ALA A 98 -1.80 5.98 5.99
N TRP A 99 -3.11 5.99 6.19
CA TRP A 99 -4.02 4.85 6.02
C TRP A 99 -5.26 5.32 5.24
N ALA A 100 -5.82 4.41 4.44
CA ALA A 100 -7.13 4.58 3.82
C ALA A 100 -8.06 3.48 4.33
N ARG A 101 -9.29 3.84 4.70
CA ARG A 101 -10.29 2.90 5.23
C ARG A 101 -11.67 3.22 4.68
N GLU A 102 -12.52 2.22 4.54
CA GLU A 102 -13.92 2.43 4.17
C GLU A 102 -14.60 3.36 5.19
N GLU A 103 -15.34 4.35 4.68
CA GLU A 103 -16.08 5.32 5.48
C GLU A 103 -16.99 4.63 6.51
N THR A 104 -17.71 3.59 6.10
CA THR A 104 -18.65 2.86 6.97
C THR A 104 -17.93 2.18 8.14
N GLU A 105 -16.75 1.59 7.91
CA GLU A 105 -15.92 0.97 8.95
C GLU A 105 -15.27 2.03 9.84
N PHE A 106 -14.96 3.22 9.33
CA PHE A 106 -14.39 4.30 10.13
C PHE A 106 -15.42 4.89 11.10
N HIS A 107 -16.67 5.06 10.65
CA HIS A 107 -17.76 5.60 11.46
C HIS A 107 -18.57 4.54 12.24
N ASP A 108 -18.11 3.28 12.31
CA ASP A 108 -18.79 2.19 13.03
C ASP A 108 -18.71 2.27 14.57
N GLY A 109 -18.06 3.31 15.11
CA GLY A 109 -17.84 3.52 16.54
C GLY A 109 -16.46 3.08 17.05
N ARG A 110 -15.58 2.57 16.19
CA ARG A 110 -14.16 2.32 16.55
C ARG A 110 -13.37 3.58 16.86
N PHE A 111 -13.78 4.71 16.28
CA PHE A 111 -13.12 6.00 16.42
C PHE A 111 -14.03 7.00 17.11
N GLU A 112 -13.48 7.74 18.06
CA GLU A 112 -14.12 8.90 18.68
C GLU A 112 -13.48 10.18 18.15
N THR A 113 -14.29 11.18 17.81
CA THR A 113 -13.83 12.51 17.41
C THR A 113 -13.36 13.27 18.64
N LEU A 114 -12.15 13.81 18.56
CA LEU A 114 -11.57 14.67 19.58
C LEU A 114 -12.00 16.11 19.28
N ALA A 115 -12.55 16.81 20.27
CA ALA A 115 -12.87 18.22 20.12
C ALA A 115 -11.57 19.02 19.96
N THR A 116 -11.39 19.68 18.82
CA THR A 116 -10.35 20.72 18.68
C THR A 116 -10.69 21.83 19.68
N SER A 117 -9.83 22.00 20.67
CA SER A 117 -9.94 23.11 21.61
C SER A 117 -9.54 24.40 20.90
N ILE A 118 -10.50 25.05 20.24
CA ILE A 118 -10.32 26.43 19.79
C ILE A 118 -10.37 27.30 21.06
N ASP A 119 -9.21 27.70 21.57
CA ASP A 119 -9.12 28.72 22.62
C ASP A 119 -9.56 30.06 22.02
N MET A 120 -10.81 30.46 22.30
CA MET A 120 -11.41 31.72 21.85
C MET A 120 -11.11 32.90 22.80
N SER A 121 -9.97 32.95 23.50
CA SER A 121 -9.68 33.99 24.49
C SER A 121 -9.08 35.32 23.98
N ALA A 122 -8.98 35.55 22.67
CA ALA A 122 -8.27 36.73 22.12
C ALA A 122 -9.09 37.63 21.16
N ALA A 123 -10.34 37.95 21.50
CA ALA A 123 -11.09 38.99 20.78
C ALA A 123 -12.00 39.79 21.71
N SER A 124 -11.40 40.58 22.61
CA SER A 124 -12.00 41.77 23.22
C SER A 124 -10.90 42.57 23.93
N GLU A 125 -10.40 43.61 23.27
CA GLU A 125 -10.04 44.91 23.87
C GLU A 125 -9.81 45.96 22.77
#